data_AF-A0A7S2CNB5-F1
#
_entry.id   AF-A0A7S2CNB5-F1
#
_cell.length_a   1.000
_cell.length_b   1.000
_cell.length_c   1.000
_cell.angle_alpha   90.00
_cell.angle_beta   90.00
_cell.angle_gamma   90.00
#
_symmetry.space_group_name_H-M   'P 1'
#
loop_
_entity.id
_entity.type
_entity.pdbx_description
1 polymer ?
#
loop_
_entity_poly.entity_id
_entity_poly.type
_entity_poly.pdbx_seq_one_letter_code
_entity_poly.pdbx_strand_id
1 'polypeptide(L)'
;MAKPTESMGLIEPVEVDHPDIDRETHAESVAVELKLSKHEDMEVPELCESNETNESIEVSEHTTSQDKHGELAAEDTSIIKINELSDVKKELALNQKEVDFYKAKCRRLTNEVETYKFKCQKLSQELEKSMNQHKGVVHQLMDRIRELTRSNEQVQGQTPRLNPQVKSDGRTKTNGRSNNRAQLRKVRAGSNNSGGKGALHSASWAAADVAECSKAPSSATENEQSSSPAAVVQSDALSDPVQLRSKITHKLRAAAMNNDRAALQAAITEAEKANLEHEACIGRRQLKRLG
;
A
#
# COMPACT_ATOMS: atom_id res chain seq x y z
N MET A 1 -14.98 13.90 -60.34
CA MET A 1 -14.19 13.04 -59.42
C MET A 1 -14.52 13.47 -58.00
N ALA A 2 -15.37 12.72 -57.31
CA ALA A 2 -15.82 13.01 -55.95
C ALA A 2 -14.86 12.34 -54.94
N LYS A 3 -14.44 13.07 -53.92
CA LYS A 3 -13.63 12.56 -52.81
C LYS A 3 -14.56 11.95 -51.74
N PRO A 4 -14.22 10.79 -51.14
CA PRO A 4 -14.97 10.26 -50.02
C PRO A 4 -14.53 10.96 -48.72
N THR A 5 -15.50 11.46 -47.97
CA THR A 5 -15.35 11.92 -46.59
C THR A 5 -15.47 10.73 -45.65
N GLU A 6 -14.36 10.33 -45.02
CA GLU A 6 -14.35 9.38 -43.90
C GLU A 6 -14.79 10.10 -42.62
N SER A 7 -15.97 9.72 -42.12
CA SER A 7 -16.44 10.12 -40.80
C SER A 7 -15.82 9.21 -39.74
N MET A 8 -14.85 9.74 -38.99
CA MET A 8 -14.32 9.10 -37.78
C MET A 8 -15.37 9.21 -36.68
N GLY A 9 -16.04 8.10 -36.37
CA GLY A 9 -16.96 8.00 -35.24
C GLY A 9 -16.20 8.17 -33.93
N LEU A 10 -16.60 9.16 -33.13
CA LEU A 10 -16.23 9.25 -31.72
C LEU A 10 -16.80 8.04 -30.99
N ILE A 11 -15.93 7.21 -30.42
CA ILE A 11 -16.29 6.20 -29.43
C ILE A 11 -16.16 6.88 -28.07
N GLU A 12 -17.29 7.09 -27.40
CA GLU A 12 -17.29 7.57 -26.01
C GLU A 12 -16.69 6.51 -25.07
N PRO A 13 -15.83 6.91 -24.12
CA PRO A 13 -15.27 5.97 -23.15
C PRO A 13 -16.36 5.52 -22.17
N VAL A 14 -16.58 4.22 -22.10
CA VAL A 14 -17.40 3.57 -21.07
C VAL A 14 -16.65 3.67 -19.74
N GLU A 15 -17.18 4.45 -18.80
CA GLU A 15 -16.74 4.44 -17.40
C GLU A 15 -17.07 3.07 -16.79
N VAL A 16 -16.02 2.31 -16.48
CA VAL A 16 -16.13 1.06 -15.73
C VAL A 16 -15.82 1.36 -14.27
N ASP A 17 -16.86 1.52 -13.46
CA ASP A 17 -16.75 1.58 -12.01
C ASP A 17 -16.04 0.32 -11.48
N HIS A 18 -14.92 0.52 -10.80
CA HIS A 18 -14.23 -0.55 -10.08
C HIS A 18 -14.63 -0.48 -8.60
N PRO A 19 -15.14 -1.59 -8.01
CA PRO A 19 -15.49 -1.59 -6.60
C PRO A 19 -14.24 -1.46 -5.74
N ASP A 20 -14.34 -0.62 -4.72
CA ASP A 20 -13.34 -0.38 -3.69
C ASP A 20 -12.90 -1.71 -3.05
N ILE A 21 -11.65 -2.10 -3.29
CA ILE A 21 -11.01 -3.20 -2.57
C ILE A 21 -10.38 -2.60 -1.32
N ASP A 22 -11.06 -2.77 -0.20
CA ASP A 22 -10.54 -2.50 1.14
C ASP A 22 -9.25 -3.30 1.37
N ARG A 23 -8.11 -2.63 1.24
CA ARG A 23 -6.79 -3.17 1.65
C ARG A 23 -6.65 -3.01 3.15
N GLU A 24 -7.16 -4.00 3.87
CA GLU A 24 -6.87 -4.21 5.28
C GLU A 24 -5.38 -4.56 5.44
N THR A 25 -4.63 -3.64 6.03
CA THR A 25 -3.18 -3.75 6.25
C THR A 25 -2.89 -4.67 7.42
N HIS A 26 -2.56 -5.94 7.15
CA HIS A 26 -1.89 -6.80 8.11
C HIS A 26 -0.43 -6.37 8.27
N ALA A 27 -0.16 -5.58 9.31
CA ALA A 27 1.18 -5.29 9.80
C ALA A 27 1.62 -6.43 10.74
N GLU A 28 2.11 -7.54 10.17
CA GLU A 28 2.90 -8.50 10.93
C GLU A 28 4.39 -8.17 10.78
N SER A 29 4.95 -7.70 11.89
CA SER A 29 6.37 -7.42 12.09
C SER A 29 7.17 -8.73 12.06
N VAL A 30 7.76 -9.06 10.92
CA VAL A 30 8.83 -10.04 10.87
C VAL A 30 10.16 -9.33 11.14
N ALA A 31 10.64 -9.48 12.37
CA ALA A 31 12.01 -9.16 12.75
C ALA A 31 12.96 -10.08 11.96
N VAL A 32 13.40 -9.63 10.79
CA VAL A 32 14.45 -10.30 10.02
C VAL A 32 15.79 -9.87 10.61
N GLU A 33 16.43 -10.79 11.32
CA GLU A 33 17.83 -10.70 11.73
C GLU A 33 18.69 -10.26 10.54
N LEU A 34 19.27 -9.07 10.65
CA LEU A 34 20.28 -8.53 9.76
C LEU A 34 21.55 -9.38 9.88
N LYS A 35 21.63 -10.46 9.10
CA LYS A 35 22.92 -11.01 8.71
C LYS A 35 23.52 -10.07 7.67
N LEU A 36 24.27 -9.08 8.17
CA LEU A 36 25.24 -8.29 7.42
C LEU A 36 26.19 -9.25 6.68
N SER A 37 25.86 -9.62 5.45
CA SER A 37 26.82 -10.23 4.55
C SER A 37 27.84 -9.15 4.21
N LYS A 38 29.06 -9.35 4.70
CA LYS A 38 30.27 -8.69 4.22
C LYS A 38 30.25 -8.74 2.69
N HIS A 39 29.95 -7.61 2.05
CA HIS A 39 30.25 -7.46 0.64
C HIS A 39 31.67 -6.90 0.57
N GLU A 40 32.57 -7.83 0.24
CA GLU A 40 33.95 -7.59 -0.15
C GLU A 40 33.98 -6.57 -1.29
N ASP A 41 34.86 -5.57 -1.11
CA ASP A 41 35.72 -4.99 -2.13
C ASP A 41 35.05 -4.57 -3.44
N MET A 42 34.34 -3.44 -3.39
CA MET A 42 34.24 -2.58 -4.57
C MET A 42 35.26 -1.46 -4.41
N GLU A 43 36.41 -1.65 -5.07
CA GLU A 43 37.43 -0.63 -5.30
C GLU A 43 36.74 0.67 -5.76
N VAL A 44 36.73 1.65 -4.87
CA VAL A 44 36.43 3.03 -5.22
C VAL A 44 37.60 3.49 -6.08
N PRO A 45 37.38 3.98 -7.31
CA PRO A 45 38.48 4.50 -8.10
C PRO A 45 39.06 5.72 -7.38
N GLU A 46 40.31 5.59 -6.93
CA GLU A 46 41.17 6.69 -6.50
C GLU A 46 41.24 7.70 -7.66
N LEU A 47 40.41 8.73 -7.60
CA LEU A 47 40.49 9.86 -8.51
C LEU A 47 41.14 11.03 -7.80
N CYS A 48 42.40 11.20 -8.18
CA CYS A 48 43.18 12.43 -8.25
C CYS A 48 43.72 12.98 -6.93
N GLU A 49 44.85 12.40 -6.51
CA GLU A 49 45.93 13.14 -5.88
C GLU A 49 46.45 14.21 -6.88
N SER A 50 45.97 15.44 -6.74
CA SER A 50 46.63 16.58 -7.39
C SER A 50 47.82 16.99 -6.54
N ASN A 51 49.01 16.55 -6.98
CA ASN A 51 50.31 16.98 -6.49
C ASN A 51 50.47 18.51 -6.67
N GLU A 52 50.41 19.26 -5.57
CA GLU A 52 50.87 20.64 -5.53
C GLU A 52 52.41 20.66 -5.48
N THR A 53 53.05 20.61 -6.64
CA THR A 53 54.45 21.01 -6.76
C THR A 53 54.53 22.54 -6.68
N ASN A 54 54.83 23.05 -5.48
CA ASN A 54 55.32 24.42 -5.29
C ASN A 54 56.65 24.57 -6.04
N GLU A 55 56.61 25.06 -7.28
CA GLU A 55 57.80 25.59 -7.96
C GLU A 55 58.18 26.93 -7.31
N SER A 56 59.27 26.88 -6.55
CA SER A 56 59.98 28.05 -6.04
C SER A 56 60.58 28.83 -7.21
N ILE A 57 60.06 30.01 -7.50
CA ILE A 57 60.62 30.93 -8.48
C ILE A 57 61.83 31.63 -7.84
N GLU A 58 63.03 31.26 -8.28
CA GLU A 58 64.26 31.99 -7.99
C GLU A 58 64.27 33.31 -8.77
N VAL A 59 64.23 34.44 -8.06
CA VAL A 59 64.33 35.78 -8.64
C VAL A 59 65.82 36.14 -8.73
N SER A 60 66.37 36.18 -9.95
CA SER A 60 67.75 36.62 -10.20
C SER A 60 67.83 38.16 -10.25
N GLU A 61 68.65 38.74 -9.38
CA GLU A 61 68.95 40.18 -9.35
C GLU A 61 69.95 40.55 -10.48
N HIS A 62 69.50 41.35 -11.45
CA HIS A 62 70.38 41.95 -12.45
C HIS A 62 70.24 43.48 -12.41
N THR A 63 71.27 44.16 -11.91
CA THR A 63 71.33 45.61 -11.77
C THR A 63 72.00 46.23 -12.99
N THR A 64 71.24 47.01 -13.78
CA THR A 64 71.80 47.85 -14.84
C THR A 64 71.25 49.26 -14.72
N SER A 65 72.13 50.16 -14.29
CA SER A 65 71.90 51.59 -14.10
C SER A 65 71.96 52.33 -15.44
N GLN A 66 70.81 52.68 -16.04
CA GLN A 66 70.63 53.81 -16.96
C GLN A 66 69.13 53.94 -17.36
N ASP A 67 68.62 55.19 -17.39
CA ASP A 67 67.24 55.61 -17.70
C ASP A 67 66.16 55.50 -16.59
N LYS A 68 66.32 56.33 -15.55
CA LYS A 68 65.37 56.48 -14.43
C LYS A 68 63.91 56.83 -14.82
N HIS A 69 63.66 57.34 -16.03
CA HIS A 69 62.31 57.67 -16.50
C HIS A 69 61.60 56.50 -17.20
N GLY A 70 62.33 55.55 -17.79
CA GLY A 70 61.74 54.32 -18.33
C GLY A 70 61.46 53.27 -17.25
N GLU A 71 62.27 53.28 -16.19
CA GLU A 71 62.19 52.35 -15.06
C GLU A 71 60.90 52.53 -14.23
N LEU A 72 60.50 53.77 -13.95
CA LEU A 72 59.24 54.07 -13.23
C LEU A 72 57.99 53.58 -13.98
N ALA A 73 57.96 53.67 -15.31
CA ALA A 73 56.83 53.20 -16.10
C ALA A 73 56.72 51.66 -16.11
N ALA A 74 57.86 50.96 -16.01
CA ALA A 74 57.91 49.49 -15.91
C ALA A 74 57.47 48.99 -14.52
N GLU A 75 57.78 49.75 -13.46
CA GLU A 75 57.32 49.47 -12.10
C GLU A 75 55.80 49.62 -11.98
N ASP A 76 55.22 50.71 -12.49
CA ASP A 76 53.77 50.94 -12.47
C ASP A 76 53.00 49.84 -13.22
N THR A 77 53.50 49.40 -14.38
CA THR A 77 52.88 48.27 -15.11
C THR A 77 53.02 46.95 -14.38
N SER A 78 54.07 46.74 -13.60
CA SER A 78 54.24 45.53 -12.78
C SER A 78 53.28 45.52 -11.60
N ILE A 79 53.06 46.67 -10.94
CA ILE A 79 52.09 46.82 -9.85
C ILE A 79 50.67 46.52 -10.34
N ILE A 80 50.28 47.00 -11.53
CA ILE A 80 48.97 46.70 -12.12
C ILE A 80 48.78 45.19 -12.31
N LYS A 81 49.77 44.51 -12.89
CA LYS A 81 49.72 43.05 -13.11
C LYS A 81 49.63 42.26 -11.79
N ILE A 82 50.31 42.70 -10.74
CA ILE A 82 50.23 42.06 -9.41
C ILE A 82 48.81 42.13 -8.84
N ASN A 83 48.13 43.27 -9.00
CA ASN A 83 46.75 43.42 -8.54
C ASN A 83 45.78 42.54 -9.32
N GLU A 84 45.91 42.49 -10.65
CA GLU A 84 45.11 41.60 -11.50
C GLU A 84 45.30 40.12 -11.12
N LEU A 85 46.55 39.69 -10.89
CA LEU A 85 46.84 38.32 -10.44
C LEU A 85 46.24 38.03 -9.05
N SER A 86 46.25 39.00 -8.15
CA SER A 86 45.62 38.89 -6.83
C SER A 86 44.11 38.66 -6.95
N ASP A 87 43.45 39.35 -7.87
CA ASP A 87 42.01 39.21 -8.08
C ASP A 87 41.66 37.87 -8.77
N VAL A 88 42.42 37.46 -9.77
CA VAL A 88 42.28 36.12 -10.39
C VAL A 88 42.47 35.02 -9.34
N LYS A 89 43.43 35.17 -8.41
CA LYS A 89 43.65 34.20 -7.33
C LYS A 89 42.46 34.12 -6.37
N LYS A 90 41.82 35.24 -6.05
CA LYS A 90 40.59 35.25 -5.23
C LYS A 90 39.43 34.55 -5.95
N GLU A 91 39.26 34.84 -7.24
CA GLU A 91 38.24 34.21 -8.07
C GLU A 91 38.45 32.69 -8.17
N LEU A 92 39.69 32.25 -8.41
CA LEU A 92 40.05 30.83 -8.43
C LEU A 92 39.71 30.13 -7.10
N ALA A 93 39.99 30.79 -5.97
CA ALA A 93 39.65 30.26 -4.65
C ALA A 93 38.13 30.15 -4.41
N LEU A 94 37.33 31.06 -4.97
CA LEU A 94 35.87 30.98 -4.91
C LEU A 94 35.33 29.85 -5.80
N ASN A 95 35.84 29.74 -7.02
CA ASN A 95 35.47 28.67 -7.96
C ASN A 95 35.84 27.28 -7.40
N GLN A 96 36.99 27.17 -6.72
CA GLN A 96 37.40 25.93 -6.05
C GLN A 96 36.39 25.50 -4.97
N LYS A 97 35.90 26.44 -4.15
CA LYS A 97 34.87 26.15 -3.14
C LYS A 97 33.56 25.69 -3.77
N GLU A 98 33.17 26.29 -4.89
CA GLU A 98 31.97 25.88 -5.62
C GLU A 98 32.11 24.46 -6.22
N VAL A 99 33.27 24.14 -6.79
CA VAL A 99 33.60 22.79 -7.26
C VAL A 99 33.49 21.78 -6.12
N ASP A 100 34.05 22.08 -4.95
CA ASP A 100 34.00 21.18 -3.79
C ASP A 100 32.57 21.00 -3.26
N PHE A 101 31.75 22.05 -3.29
CA PHE A 101 30.33 22.00 -2.98
C PHE A 101 29.58 21.05 -3.94
N TYR A 102 29.78 21.19 -5.26
CA TYR A 102 29.13 20.30 -6.23
C TYR A 102 29.64 18.86 -6.12
N LYS A 103 30.93 18.63 -5.86
CA LYS A 103 31.47 17.29 -5.59
C LYS A 103 30.79 16.64 -4.38
N ALA A 104 30.59 17.38 -3.29
CA ALA A 104 29.87 16.89 -2.11
C ALA A 104 28.40 16.56 -2.45
N LYS A 105 27.72 17.43 -3.20
CA LYS A 105 26.34 17.22 -3.65
C LYS A 105 26.20 15.97 -4.53
N CYS A 106 27.11 15.78 -5.49
CA CYS A 106 27.14 14.60 -6.34
C CYS A 106 27.31 13.31 -5.52
N ARG A 107 28.26 13.28 -4.58
CA ARG A 107 28.45 12.12 -3.68
C ARG A 107 27.18 11.79 -2.89
N ARG A 108 26.50 12.80 -2.34
CA ARG A 108 25.24 12.60 -1.62
C ARG A 108 24.15 12.00 -2.51
N LEU A 109 23.97 12.55 -3.72
CA LEU A 109 22.97 12.06 -4.67
C LEU A 109 23.28 10.63 -5.13
N THR A 110 24.55 10.28 -5.32
CA THR A 110 24.96 8.90 -5.63
C THR A 110 24.53 7.93 -4.53
N ASN A 111 24.78 8.27 -3.26
CA ASN A 111 24.38 7.43 -2.12
C ASN A 111 22.85 7.31 -2.00
N GLU A 112 22.10 8.37 -2.27
CA GLU A 112 20.64 8.35 -2.31
C GLU A 112 20.14 7.38 -3.40
N VAL A 113 20.71 7.44 -4.61
CA VAL A 113 20.37 6.54 -5.72
C VAL A 113 20.66 5.08 -5.36
N GLU A 114 21.81 4.79 -4.74
CA GLU A 114 22.14 3.44 -4.29
C GLU A 114 21.14 2.92 -3.24
N THR A 115 20.75 3.77 -2.30
CA THR A 115 19.73 3.44 -1.29
C THR A 115 18.38 3.11 -1.94
N TYR A 116 17.95 3.90 -2.94
CA TYR A 116 16.71 3.62 -3.67
C TYR A 116 16.81 2.33 -4.50
N LYS A 117 17.95 2.09 -5.16
CA LYS A 117 18.19 0.85 -5.90
C LYS A 117 18.05 -0.38 -5.00
N PHE A 118 18.64 -0.34 -3.81
CA PHE A 118 18.50 -1.40 -2.81
C PHE A 118 17.03 -1.61 -2.37
N LYS A 119 16.31 -0.52 -2.07
CA LYS A 119 14.89 -0.59 -1.70
C LYS A 119 14.03 -1.20 -2.82
N CYS A 120 14.25 -0.79 -4.07
CA CYS A 120 13.54 -1.34 -5.23
C CYS A 120 13.80 -2.85 -5.40
N GLN A 121 15.04 -3.29 -5.22
CA GLN A 121 15.38 -4.72 -5.26
C GLN A 121 14.65 -5.50 -4.16
N LYS A 122 14.65 -4.98 -2.93
CA LYS A 122 13.95 -5.63 -1.80
C LYS A 122 12.44 -5.75 -2.04
N LEU A 123 11.78 -4.66 -2.47
CA LEU A 123 10.35 -4.68 -2.77
C LEU A 123 10.01 -5.63 -3.93
N SER A 124 10.89 -5.74 -4.93
CA SER A 124 10.71 -6.68 -6.05
C SER A 124 10.77 -8.14 -5.57
N GLN A 125 11.70 -8.46 -4.66
CA GLN A 125 11.79 -9.80 -4.07
C GLN A 125 10.56 -10.13 -3.19
N GLU A 126 10.07 -9.16 -2.41
CA GLU A 126 8.86 -9.34 -1.59
C GLU A 126 7.62 -9.57 -2.47
N LEU A 127 7.49 -8.82 -3.56
CA LEU A 127 6.42 -9.00 -4.54
C LEU A 127 6.46 -10.38 -5.19
N GLU A 128 7.64 -10.85 -5.59
CA GLU A 128 7.82 -12.17 -6.18
C GLU A 128 7.44 -13.29 -5.20
N LYS A 129 7.86 -13.16 -3.92
CA LYS A 129 7.47 -14.10 -2.86
C LYS A 129 5.95 -14.15 -2.67
N SER A 130 5.30 -13.00 -2.56
CA SER A 130 3.83 -12.92 -2.42
C SER A 130 3.11 -13.52 -3.63
N MET A 131 3.59 -13.23 -4.85
CA MET A 131 3.04 -13.81 -6.07
C MET A 131 3.14 -15.35 -6.08
N ASN A 132 4.28 -15.90 -5.66
CA ASN A 132 4.47 -17.35 -5.60
C ASN A 132 3.59 -18.01 -4.53
N GLN A 133 3.38 -17.35 -3.39
CA GLN A 133 2.42 -17.80 -2.38
C GLN A 133 0.98 -17.82 -2.92
N HIS A 134 0.53 -16.74 -3.56
CA HIS A 134 -0.80 -16.68 -4.17
C HIS A 134 -0.99 -17.74 -5.27
N LYS A 135 0.02 -17.95 -6.11
CA LYS A 135 0.01 -19.06 -7.09
C LYS A 135 -0.19 -20.40 -6.37
N GLY A 136 0.51 -20.66 -5.27
CA GLY A 136 0.34 -21.87 -4.48
C GLY A 136 -1.10 -22.05 -3.96
N VAL A 137 -1.68 -21.00 -3.38
CA VAL A 137 -3.07 -21.01 -2.89
C VAL A 137 -4.06 -21.27 -4.03
N VAL A 138 -3.89 -20.62 -5.18
CA VAL A 138 -4.75 -20.83 -6.36
C VAL A 138 -4.69 -22.29 -6.83
N HIS A 139 -3.52 -22.92 -6.85
CA HIS A 139 -3.40 -24.34 -7.22
C HIS A 139 -4.13 -25.25 -6.23
N GLN A 140 -4.00 -24.99 -4.92
CA GLN A 140 -4.71 -25.75 -3.88
C GLN A 140 -6.23 -25.61 -4.01
N LEU A 141 -6.73 -24.41 -4.25
CA LEU A 141 -8.16 -24.16 -4.47
C LEU A 141 -8.66 -24.88 -5.73
N MET A 142 -7.89 -24.86 -6.82
CA MET A 142 -8.22 -25.57 -8.05
C MET A 142 -8.25 -27.09 -7.86
N ASP A 143 -7.33 -27.65 -7.08
CA ASP A 143 -7.34 -29.06 -6.70
C ASP A 143 -8.58 -29.40 -5.86
N ARG A 144 -8.93 -28.54 -4.90
CA ARG A 144 -10.12 -28.72 -4.05
C ARG A 144 -11.42 -28.64 -4.86
N ILE A 145 -11.51 -27.71 -5.81
CA ILE A 145 -12.65 -27.62 -6.74
C ILE A 145 -12.77 -28.93 -7.53
N ARG A 146 -11.67 -29.42 -8.10
CA ARG A 146 -11.67 -30.70 -8.85
C ARG A 146 -12.12 -31.88 -8.00
N GLU A 147 -11.69 -31.95 -6.74
CA GLU A 147 -12.12 -32.99 -5.81
C GLU A 147 -13.62 -32.90 -5.50
N LEU A 148 -14.12 -31.71 -5.19
CA LEU A 148 -15.54 -31.47 -4.94
C LEU A 148 -16.41 -31.77 -6.17
N THR A 149 -15.95 -31.42 -7.37
CA THR A 149 -16.63 -31.75 -8.62
C THR A 149 -16.78 -33.26 -8.79
N ARG A 150 -15.70 -34.04 -8.59
CA ARG A 150 -15.77 -35.51 -8.65
C ARG A 150 -16.70 -36.10 -7.58
N SER A 151 -16.65 -35.57 -6.36
CA SER A 151 -17.53 -36.00 -5.27
C SER A 151 -19.01 -35.74 -5.62
N ASN A 152 -19.31 -34.57 -6.17
CA ASN A 152 -20.65 -34.21 -6.63
C ASN A 152 -21.13 -35.12 -7.76
N GLU A 153 -20.29 -35.42 -8.74
CA GLU A 153 -20.59 -36.37 -9.83
C GLU A 153 -20.90 -37.79 -9.28
N GLN A 154 -20.16 -38.25 -8.27
CA GLN A 154 -20.43 -39.55 -7.62
C GLN A 154 -21.79 -39.57 -6.92
N VAL A 155 -22.10 -38.53 -6.14
CA VAL A 155 -23.39 -38.41 -5.43
C VAL A 155 -24.54 -38.31 -6.43
N GLN A 156 -24.39 -37.51 -7.49
CA GLN A 156 -25.38 -37.41 -8.57
C GLN A 156 -25.58 -38.75 -9.29
N GLY A 157 -24.53 -39.54 -9.50
CA GLY A 157 -24.63 -40.89 -10.06
C GLY A 157 -25.34 -41.91 -9.15
N GLN A 158 -25.25 -41.77 -7.83
CA GLN A 158 -25.93 -42.63 -6.86
C GLN A 158 -27.41 -42.26 -6.67
N THR A 159 -27.75 -40.97 -6.78
CA THR A 159 -29.12 -40.46 -6.61
C THR A 159 -30.17 -41.21 -7.46
N PRO A 160 -29.99 -41.47 -8.78
CA PRO A 160 -30.95 -42.22 -9.58
C PRO A 160 -30.98 -43.72 -9.26
N ARG A 161 -30.01 -44.28 -8.53
CA ARG A 161 -30.08 -45.67 -8.05
C ARG A 161 -30.91 -45.81 -6.77
N LEU A 162 -30.84 -44.83 -5.88
CA LEU A 162 -31.59 -44.81 -4.62
C LEU A 162 -33.05 -44.38 -4.83
N ASN A 163 -33.33 -43.50 -5.79
CA ASN A 163 -34.68 -42.96 -6.03
C ASN A 163 -35.74 -44.03 -6.43
N PRO A 164 -35.43 -45.02 -7.30
CA PRO A 164 -36.32 -46.15 -7.57
C PRO A 164 -36.52 -47.07 -6.36
N GLN A 165 -35.46 -47.27 -5.56
CA GLN A 165 -35.46 -48.16 -4.39
C GLN A 165 -36.34 -47.60 -3.26
N VAL A 166 -36.31 -46.28 -3.04
CA VAL A 166 -37.23 -45.59 -2.12
C VAL A 166 -38.67 -45.68 -2.62
N LYS A 167 -38.91 -45.58 -3.94
CA LYS A 167 -40.26 -45.72 -4.53
C LYS A 167 -40.79 -47.16 -4.43
N SER A 168 -39.94 -48.18 -4.58
CA SER A 168 -40.34 -49.58 -4.40
C SER A 168 -40.63 -49.92 -2.93
N ASP A 169 -39.80 -49.44 -2.00
CA ASP A 169 -39.98 -49.67 -0.56
C ASP A 169 -41.17 -48.90 0.01
N GLY A 170 -41.47 -47.72 -0.54
CA GLY A 170 -42.69 -46.97 -0.24
C GLY A 170 -43.95 -47.73 -0.67
N ARG A 171 -43.94 -48.35 -1.86
CA ARG A 171 -45.08 -49.13 -2.38
C ARG A 171 -45.35 -50.42 -1.60
N THR A 172 -44.33 -51.10 -1.10
CA THR A 172 -44.52 -52.31 -0.29
C THR A 172 -45.06 -51.98 1.11
N LYS A 173 -44.65 -50.86 1.71
CA LYS A 173 -45.14 -50.41 3.03
C LYS A 173 -46.59 -49.89 3.01
N THR A 174 -47.03 -49.22 1.94
CA THR A 174 -48.43 -48.77 1.82
C THR A 174 -49.39 -49.95 1.58
N ASN A 175 -48.98 -50.94 0.79
CA ASN A 175 -49.78 -52.16 0.60
C ASN A 175 -49.85 -53.00 1.89
N GLY A 176 -48.74 -53.16 2.63
CA GLY A 176 -48.72 -53.89 3.90
C GLY A 176 -49.57 -53.23 5.01
N ARG A 177 -49.55 -51.89 5.11
CA ARG A 177 -50.39 -51.16 6.08
C ARG A 177 -51.89 -51.27 5.77
N SER A 178 -52.27 -51.28 4.49
CA SER A 178 -53.68 -51.43 4.10
C SER A 178 -54.26 -52.81 4.49
N ASN A 179 -53.49 -53.89 4.28
CA ASN A 179 -53.88 -55.23 4.70
C ASN A 179 -53.96 -55.39 6.22
N ASN A 180 -52.99 -54.85 6.97
CA ASN A 180 -53.02 -54.90 8.43
C ASN A 180 -54.18 -54.06 9.02
N ARG A 181 -54.52 -52.91 8.42
CA ARG A 181 -55.69 -52.11 8.84
C ARG A 181 -57.02 -52.81 8.54
N ALA A 182 -57.12 -53.52 7.42
CA ALA A 182 -58.30 -54.33 7.10
C ALA A 182 -58.46 -55.52 8.07
N GLN A 183 -57.36 -56.20 8.43
CA GLN A 183 -57.38 -57.27 9.44
C GLN A 183 -57.72 -56.75 10.85
N LEU A 184 -57.17 -55.61 11.27
CA LEU A 184 -57.52 -54.96 12.53
C LEU A 184 -59.01 -54.57 12.60
N ARG A 185 -59.62 -54.13 11.49
CA ARG A 185 -61.07 -53.86 11.44
C ARG A 185 -61.90 -55.13 11.57
N LYS A 186 -61.47 -56.26 10.98
CA LYS A 186 -62.13 -57.57 11.17
C LYS A 186 -62.08 -58.04 12.62
N VAL A 187 -60.92 -57.92 13.28
CA VAL A 187 -60.77 -58.28 14.71
C VAL A 187 -61.62 -57.36 15.60
N ARG A 188 -61.67 -56.05 15.31
CA ARG A 188 -62.47 -55.09 16.09
C ARG A 188 -63.98 -55.26 15.90
N ALA A 189 -64.43 -55.64 14.69
CA ALA A 189 -65.84 -55.94 14.44
C ALA A 189 -66.29 -57.27 15.04
N GLY A 190 -65.38 -58.22 15.27
CA GLY A 190 -65.67 -59.49 15.93
C GLY A 190 -65.63 -59.46 17.47
N SER A 191 -65.15 -58.37 18.08
CA SER A 191 -64.83 -58.33 19.52
C SER A 191 -65.73 -57.41 20.36
N ASN A 192 -66.92 -57.04 19.87
CA ASN A 192 -67.92 -56.25 20.61
C ASN A 192 -69.02 -57.13 21.22
N ASN A 193 -68.65 -58.21 21.92
CA ASN A 193 -69.59 -58.96 22.74
C ASN A 193 -68.95 -59.50 24.03
N SER A 194 -68.41 -58.60 24.86
CA SER A 194 -68.29 -58.83 26.31
C SER A 194 -67.87 -57.53 26.98
N GLY A 195 -68.72 -57.02 27.87
CA GLY A 195 -68.46 -55.83 28.66
C GLY A 195 -67.22 -55.98 29.55
N GLY A 196 -66.53 -54.86 29.73
CA GLY A 196 -65.38 -54.77 30.62
C GLY A 196 -65.02 -53.32 30.85
N LYS A 197 -65.60 -52.72 31.89
CA LYS A 197 -65.10 -51.48 32.48
C LYS A 197 -63.70 -51.76 33.04
N GLY A 198 -62.69 -51.10 32.49
CA GLY A 198 -61.32 -51.18 32.99
C GLY A 198 -60.58 -49.89 32.66
N ALA A 199 -60.61 -48.95 33.60
CA ALA A 199 -59.80 -47.75 33.56
C ALA A 199 -58.33 -48.13 33.76
N LEU A 200 -57.47 -47.80 32.78
CA LEU A 200 -56.03 -47.91 32.93
C LEU A 200 -55.34 -46.66 32.35
N HIS A 201 -54.82 -45.88 33.30
CA HIS A 201 -53.52 -45.20 33.31
C HIS A 201 -53.03 -44.52 32.02
N SER A 202 -53.17 -43.20 32.03
CA SER A 202 -52.40 -42.24 31.26
C SER A 202 -50.91 -42.33 31.59
N ALA A 203 -50.09 -42.77 30.63
CA ALA A 203 -48.65 -42.62 30.67
C ALA A 203 -48.21 -41.72 29.51
N SER A 204 -47.68 -40.56 29.88
CA SER A 204 -47.08 -39.56 29.01
C SER A 204 -45.84 -40.10 28.32
N TRP A 205 -45.75 -39.92 27.01
CA TRP A 205 -44.49 -40.04 26.27
C TRP A 205 -44.16 -38.67 25.68
N ALA A 206 -43.02 -38.17 26.14
CA ALA A 206 -42.45 -36.87 25.81
C ALA A 206 -42.15 -36.76 24.31
N ALA A 207 -42.59 -35.66 23.73
CA ALA A 207 -42.10 -35.17 22.45
C ALA A 207 -40.70 -34.57 22.68
N ALA A 208 -39.69 -35.16 22.08
CA ALA A 208 -38.38 -34.53 21.94
C ALA A 208 -38.41 -33.67 20.68
N ASP A 209 -38.65 -32.36 20.86
CA ASP A 209 -38.35 -31.34 19.88
C ASP A 209 -36.82 -31.17 19.80
N VAL A 210 -36.25 -31.46 18.63
CA VAL A 210 -34.91 -31.03 18.26
C VAL A 210 -35.07 -29.83 17.35
N ALA A 211 -35.15 -28.66 17.96
CA ALA A 211 -35.12 -27.37 17.26
C ALA A 211 -33.67 -26.89 17.14
N GLU A 212 -33.27 -26.82 15.88
CA GLU A 212 -32.13 -26.12 15.30
C GLU A 212 -32.27 -24.61 15.53
N CYS A 213 -31.24 -23.93 16.09
CA CYS A 213 -30.96 -22.51 15.78
C CYS A 213 -29.59 -22.04 16.32
N SER A 214 -28.66 -21.94 15.39
CA SER A 214 -27.64 -20.90 15.19
C SER A 214 -27.55 -19.78 16.23
N LYS A 215 -26.39 -19.65 16.89
CA LYS A 215 -26.04 -18.52 17.76
C LYS A 215 -24.86 -17.75 17.16
N ALA A 216 -25.13 -16.56 16.65
CA ALA A 216 -24.14 -15.52 16.34
C ALA A 216 -23.88 -14.66 17.59
N PRO A 217 -22.69 -14.08 17.77
CA PRO A 217 -22.40 -13.18 18.90
C PRO A 217 -22.82 -11.73 18.62
N SER A 218 -23.63 -11.17 19.51
CA SER A 218 -24.04 -9.77 19.56
C SER A 218 -23.03 -8.91 20.32
N SER A 219 -22.68 -7.78 19.73
CA SER A 219 -21.92 -6.66 20.30
C SER A 219 -22.65 -5.98 21.47
N ALA A 220 -21.93 -5.76 22.58
CA ALA A 220 -22.39 -4.96 23.72
C ALA A 220 -21.89 -3.52 23.58
N THR A 221 -22.85 -2.60 23.47
CA THR A 221 -22.71 -1.16 23.74
C THR A 221 -23.19 -0.90 25.16
N GLU A 222 -22.34 -0.35 26.02
CA GLU A 222 -22.79 0.38 27.21
C GLU A 222 -22.19 1.78 27.23
N ASN A 223 -23.13 2.68 27.43
CA ASN A 223 -23.08 4.11 27.61
C ASN A 223 -22.80 4.38 29.10
N GLU A 224 -22.09 5.45 29.46
CA GLU A 224 -22.63 6.49 30.36
C GLU A 224 -21.60 7.58 30.72
N GLN A 225 -22.18 8.78 30.79
CA GLN A 225 -21.59 10.08 31.08
C GLN A 225 -21.22 10.22 32.57
N SER A 226 -20.20 11.02 32.88
CA SER A 226 -20.26 11.89 34.06
C SER A 226 -19.42 13.16 33.88
N SER A 227 -19.97 14.23 34.44
CA SER A 227 -19.65 15.64 34.28
C SER A 227 -18.79 16.19 35.41
N SER A 228 -17.87 17.12 35.13
CA SER A 228 -17.74 18.43 35.81
C SER A 228 -16.64 19.31 35.20
N PRO A 229 -16.76 20.66 35.28
CA PRO A 229 -15.93 21.60 34.54
C PRO A 229 -14.80 22.18 35.41
N ALA A 230 -13.56 22.07 34.94
CA ALA A 230 -12.43 22.79 35.50
C ALA A 230 -11.64 23.43 34.35
N ALA A 231 -11.31 24.71 34.51
CA ALA A 231 -10.72 25.60 33.53
C ALA A 231 -9.55 24.97 32.75
N VAL A 232 -9.75 24.77 31.44
CA VAL A 232 -8.71 24.29 30.52
C VAL A 232 -8.17 25.49 29.74
N VAL A 233 -6.93 25.85 30.09
CA VAL A 233 -6.02 26.60 29.24
C VAL A 233 -5.92 25.85 27.91
N GLN A 234 -6.26 26.52 26.80
CA GLN A 234 -6.16 26.00 25.43
C GLN A 234 -4.70 25.68 25.10
N SER A 235 -4.26 24.46 25.44
CA SER A 235 -3.12 23.83 24.80
C SER A 235 -3.67 23.01 23.62
N ASP A 236 -3.28 23.41 22.40
CA ASP A 236 -3.42 22.65 21.17
C ASP A 236 -2.73 21.29 21.34
N ALA A 237 -3.45 20.36 21.96
CA ALA A 237 -2.98 19.04 22.32
C ALA A 237 -3.08 18.14 21.09
N LEU A 238 -1.91 17.80 20.52
CA LEU A 238 -1.63 16.55 19.83
C LEU A 238 -2.67 16.17 18.77
N SER A 239 -2.82 16.99 17.71
CA SER A 239 -3.40 16.47 16.47
C SER A 239 -2.57 15.27 16.02
N ASP A 240 -3.20 14.09 16.01
CA ASP A 240 -2.62 12.87 15.45
C ASP A 240 -1.99 13.20 14.08
N PRO A 241 -0.69 12.90 13.87
CA PRO A 241 0.00 13.23 12.63
C PRO A 241 -0.73 12.67 11.39
N VAL A 242 -1.47 11.56 11.54
CA VAL A 242 -2.29 10.98 10.46
C VAL A 242 -3.48 11.89 10.12
N GLN A 243 -4.17 12.41 11.13
CA GLN A 243 -5.31 13.32 10.93
C GLN A 243 -4.85 14.66 10.34
N LEU A 244 -3.72 15.20 10.81
CA LEU A 244 -3.14 16.43 10.28
C LEU A 244 -2.78 16.27 8.79
N ARG A 245 -2.12 15.16 8.44
CA ARG A 245 -1.77 14.82 7.05
C ARG A 245 -3.01 14.68 6.17
N SER A 246 -4.04 13.99 6.63
CA SER A 246 -5.31 13.84 5.91
C SER A 246 -5.98 15.20 5.65
N LYS A 247 -6.04 16.06 6.68
CA LYS A 247 -6.61 17.41 6.60
C LYS A 247 -5.87 18.29 5.58
N ILE A 248 -4.54 18.28 5.60
CA ILE A 248 -3.71 19.06 4.67
C ILE A 248 -3.87 18.53 3.23
N THR A 249 -3.92 17.21 3.05
CA THR A 249 -4.16 16.59 1.74
C THR A 249 -5.50 16.99 1.16
N HIS A 250 -6.54 17.03 1.98
CA HIS A 250 -7.88 17.45 1.56
C HIS A 250 -7.91 18.95 1.18
N LYS A 251 -7.23 19.81 1.94
CA LYS A 251 -7.09 21.24 1.61
C LYS A 251 -6.38 21.46 0.27
N LEU A 252 -5.27 20.75 0.02
CA LEU A 252 -4.55 20.81 -1.25
C LEU A 252 -5.44 20.39 -2.43
N ARG A 253 -6.16 19.27 -2.29
CA ARG A 253 -7.07 18.77 -3.33
C ARG A 253 -8.22 19.75 -3.60
N ALA A 254 -8.84 20.28 -2.56
CA ALA A 254 -9.94 21.24 -2.70
C ALA A 254 -9.47 22.55 -3.37
N ALA A 255 -8.32 23.11 -2.96
CA ALA A 255 -7.75 24.31 -3.58
C ALA A 255 -7.39 24.08 -5.05
N ALA A 256 -6.83 22.91 -5.39
CA ALA A 256 -6.50 22.55 -6.76
C ALA A 256 -7.74 22.41 -7.65
N MET A 257 -8.82 21.80 -7.15
CA MET A 257 -10.08 21.68 -7.90
C MET A 257 -10.73 23.03 -8.19
N ASN A 258 -10.59 23.98 -7.27
CA ASN A 258 -11.15 25.33 -7.42
C ASN A 258 -10.21 26.29 -8.19
N ASN A 259 -9.03 25.84 -8.62
CA ASN A 259 -7.97 26.67 -9.20
C ASN A 259 -7.59 27.89 -8.32
N ASP A 260 -7.75 27.78 -7.00
CA ASP A 260 -7.46 28.86 -6.06
C ASP A 260 -5.97 28.84 -5.66
N ARG A 261 -5.18 29.69 -6.33
CA ARG A 261 -3.73 29.81 -6.13
C ARG A 261 -3.37 30.19 -4.70
N ALA A 262 -4.13 31.09 -4.07
CA ALA A 262 -3.83 31.59 -2.73
C ALA A 262 -4.10 30.52 -1.68
N ALA A 263 -5.25 29.83 -1.78
CA ALA A 263 -5.55 28.71 -0.91
C ALA A 263 -4.54 27.56 -1.06
N LEU A 264 -4.10 27.28 -2.30
CA LEU A 264 -3.09 26.26 -2.55
C LEU A 264 -1.73 26.62 -1.93
N GLN A 265 -1.31 27.88 -2.04
CA GLN A 265 -0.08 28.35 -1.41
C GLN A 265 -0.14 28.28 0.13
N ALA A 266 -1.27 28.66 0.72
CA ALA A 266 -1.49 28.54 2.16
C ALA A 266 -1.39 27.09 2.64
N ALA A 267 -2.01 26.15 1.93
CA ALA A 267 -1.95 24.72 2.25
C ALA A 267 -0.53 24.14 2.11
N ILE A 268 0.28 24.62 1.15
CA ILE A 268 1.70 24.24 1.04
C ILE A 268 2.47 24.72 2.27
N THR A 269 2.28 25.98 2.69
CA THR A 269 2.98 26.50 3.89
C THR A 269 2.56 25.80 5.18
N GLU A 270 1.30 25.35 5.26
CA GLU A 270 0.80 24.55 6.38
C GLU A 270 1.44 23.15 6.39
N ALA A 271 1.60 22.53 5.22
CA ALA A 271 2.32 21.26 5.08
C ALA A 271 3.79 21.37 5.48
N GLU A 272 4.47 22.44 5.09
CA GLU A 272 5.88 22.69 5.45
C GLU A 272 6.05 22.91 6.95
N LYS A 273 5.18 23.69 7.59
CA LYS A 273 5.18 23.87 9.05
C LYS A 273 4.95 22.58 9.82
N ALA A 274 4.20 21.64 9.23
CA ALA A 274 3.94 20.32 9.79
C ALA A 274 5.02 19.28 9.46
N ASN A 275 6.13 19.65 8.80
CA ASN A 275 7.15 18.73 8.29
C ASN A 275 6.60 17.62 7.36
N LEU A 276 5.56 17.92 6.58
CA LEU A 276 4.95 17.03 5.60
C LEU A 276 5.46 17.33 4.19
N GLU A 277 6.73 16.97 3.93
CA GLU A 277 7.44 17.33 2.70
C GLU A 277 6.79 16.79 1.41
N HIS A 278 6.17 15.61 1.50
CA HIS A 278 5.52 14.97 0.35
C HIS A 278 4.29 15.77 -0.12
N GLU A 279 3.45 16.19 0.81
CA GLU A 279 2.25 17.00 0.58
C GLU A 279 2.63 18.38 0.03
N ALA A 280 3.67 19.02 0.60
CA ALA A 280 4.21 20.28 0.09
C ALA A 280 4.72 20.14 -1.36
N CYS A 281 5.39 19.03 -1.69
CA CYS A 281 5.85 18.74 -3.05
C CYS A 281 4.70 18.59 -4.05
N ILE A 282 3.62 17.88 -3.68
CA ILE A 282 2.41 17.74 -4.49
C ILE A 282 1.79 19.11 -4.75
N GLY A 283 1.61 19.92 -3.71
CA GLY A 283 1.06 21.27 -3.82
C GLY A 283 1.88 22.16 -4.76
N ARG A 284 3.23 22.15 -4.65
CA ARG A 284 4.11 22.91 -5.56
C ARG A 284 3.95 22.52 -7.03
N ARG A 285 3.80 21.21 -7.31
CA ARG A 285 3.56 20.74 -8.70
C ARG A 285 2.21 21.22 -9.22
N GLN A 286 1.17 21.19 -8.39
CA GLN A 286 -0.15 21.71 -8.74
C GLN A 286 -0.10 23.21 -8.99
N LEU A 287 0.58 23.97 -8.12
CA LEU A 287 0.75 25.40 -8.26
C LEU A 287 1.44 25.76 -9.59
N LYS A 288 2.50 25.03 -9.96
CA LYS A 288 3.22 25.21 -11.24
C LYS A 288 2.32 24.96 -12.47
N ARG A 289 1.30 24.11 -12.36
CA ARG A 289 0.33 23.85 -13.44
C ARG A 289 -0.68 24.98 -13.60
N LEU A 290 -0.93 25.76 -12.55
CA LEU A 290 -1.87 26.90 -12.58
C LEU A 290 -1.23 28.19 -13.12
N GLY A 291 0.09 28.21 -13.37
CA GLY A 291 0.84 29.34 -13.94
C GLY A 291 1.36 30.30 -12.88
#